data_AF-A0A353NMI9-F1
#
_entry.id   AF-A0A353NMI9-F1
#
_cell.length_a   1.000
_cell.length_b   1.000
_cell.length_c   1.000
_cell.angle_alpha   90.00
_cell.angle_beta   90.00
_cell.angle_gamma   90.00
#
_symmetry.space_group_name_H-M   'P 1'
#
loop_
_entity.id
_entity.type
_entity.pdbx_description
1 polymer ?
#
loop_
_entity_poly.entity_id
_entity_poly.type
_entity_poly.pdbx_seq_one_letter_code
_entity_poly.pdbx_strand_id
1 'polypeptide(L)' 'MEREIVVLGHRNPDTDSICSAIAYAALKKELGENTTPGCLGAPNRETAYVLNHFGVDIPHLVVDVYPQV' A
#
# COMPACT_ATOMS: atom_id res chain seq x y z
N MET A 1 8.02 -4.51 -21.36
CA MET A 1 7.06 -4.07 -20.33
C MET A 1 7.87 -3.74 -19.10
N GLU A 2 7.73 -2.53 -18.57
CA GLU A 2 8.36 -2.17 -17.30
C GLU A 2 7.79 -3.05 -16.18
N ARG A 3 8.65 -3.49 -15.27
CA ARG A 3 8.27 -4.33 -14.15
C ARG A 3 7.54 -3.46 -13.13
N GLU A 4 6.29 -3.80 -12.81
CA GLU A 4 5.55 -3.14 -11.73
C GLU A 4 6.17 -3.49 -10.37
N ILE A 5 6.34 -2.47 -9.53
CA ILE A 5 6.84 -2.59 -8.17
C ILE A 5 5.69 -2.29 -7.21
N VAL A 6 5.23 -3.30 -6.47
CA VAL A 6 4.19 -3.10 -5.46
C VAL A 6 4.84 -2.73 -4.14
N VAL A 7 4.47 -1.57 -3.60
CA VAL A 7 4.93 -1.09 -2.29
C VAL A 7 3.97 -1.62 -1.22
N LEU A 8 4.51 -2.37 -0.27
CA LEU A 8 3.74 -3.09 0.75
C LEU A 8 4.20 -2.72 2.16
N GLY A 9 3.27 -2.79 3.10
CA GLY A 9 3.57 -2.79 4.53
C GLY A 9 3.52 -4.20 5.14
N HIS A 10 3.12 -4.32 6.41
CA HIS A 10 3.10 -5.61 7.13
C HIS A 10 1.75 -6.35 7.02
N ARG A 11 1.73 -7.63 7.42
CA ARG A 11 0.59 -8.58 7.22
C ARG A 11 -0.70 -8.20 7.96
N ASN A 12 -0.60 -7.44 9.05
CA ASN A 12 -1.75 -7.05 9.85
C ASN A 12 -1.84 -5.52 9.84
N PRO A 13 -2.08 -4.92 8.65
CA PRO A 13 -1.76 -3.54 8.41
C PRO A 13 -2.51 -2.60 9.37
N ASP A 14 -1.76 -1.69 9.95
CA ASP A 14 -2.26 -0.54 10.69
C ASP A 14 -2.25 0.71 9.80
N THR A 15 -2.67 1.84 10.36
CA THR A 15 -2.80 3.10 9.64
C THR A 15 -1.46 3.54 9.06
N ASP A 16 -0.36 3.41 9.81
CA ASP A 16 0.97 3.72 9.30
C ASP A 16 1.36 2.81 8.14
N SER A 17 1.19 1.49 8.28
CA SER A 17 1.51 0.53 7.22
C SER A 17 0.80 0.82 5.90
N ILE A 18 -0.46 1.25 5.93
CA ILE A 18 -1.22 1.58 4.71
C ILE A 18 -0.83 2.96 4.18
N CYS A 19 -0.81 3.98 5.04
CA CYS A 19 -0.48 5.34 4.62
C CYS A 19 0.94 5.46 4.09
N SER A 20 1.91 4.80 4.73
CA SER A 20 3.30 4.76 4.29
C SER A 20 3.45 4.04 2.93
N ALA A 21 2.71 2.96 2.68
CA ALA A 21 2.71 2.30 1.37
C ALA A 21 2.16 3.23 0.27
N ILE A 22 1.06 3.94 0.54
CA ILE A 22 0.46 4.93 -0.38
C ILE A 22 1.44 6.07 -0.67
N ALA A 23 1.94 6.71 0.38
CA ALA A 23 2.83 7.87 0.26
C ALA A 23 4.13 7.52 -0.47
N TYR A 24 4.72 6.36 -0.14
CA TYR A 24 5.98 5.95 -0.74
C TYR A 24 5.82 5.51 -2.20
N ALA A 25 4.74 4.82 -2.55
CA ALA A 25 4.41 4.54 -3.96
C ALA A 25 4.20 5.83 -4.76
N ALA A 26 3.49 6.81 -4.20
CA ALA A 26 3.30 8.10 -4.85
C ALA A 26 4.63 8.83 -5.09
N LEU A 27 5.50 8.91 -4.08
CA LEU A 27 6.83 9.51 -4.21
C LEU A 27 7.67 8.79 -5.28
N LYS A 28 7.70 7.46 -5.27
CA LYS A 28 8.48 6.68 -6.24
C LYS A 28 7.97 6.84 -7.66
N LYS A 29 6.65 6.94 -7.84
CA LYS A 29 6.03 7.27 -9.12
C LYS A 29 6.45 8.65 -9.63
N GLU A 30 6.50 9.66 -8.77
CA GLU A 30 7.00 11.00 -9.12
C GLU A 30 8.49 11.00 -9.50
N LEU A 31 9.27 10.06 -8.94
CA LEU A 31 10.69 9.85 -9.28
C LEU A 31 10.90 8.99 -10.54
N GLY A 32 9.83 8.58 -11.23
CA GLY A 32 9.90 7.84 -12.49
C GLY A 32 9.91 6.31 -12.34
N GLU A 33 9.60 5.76 -11.16
CA GLU A 33 9.46 4.31 -10.97
C GLU A 33 8.01 3.85 -11.17
N ASN A 34 7.80 2.74 -11.87
CA ASN A 34 6.47 2.14 -12.06
C ASN A 34 6.01 1.43 -10.77
N THR A 35 5.41 2.19 -9.85
CA THR A 35 5.02 1.73 -8.51
C THR A 35 3.54 1.85 -8.23
N THR A 36 3.01 0.91 -7.45
CA THR A 36 1.62 0.89 -6.97
C THR A 36 1.57 0.52 -5.49
N PRO A 37 0.68 1.11 -4.68
CA PRO A 37 0.54 0.72 -3.28
C PRO A 37 -0.32 -0.54 -3.14
N GLY A 38 0.06 -1.42 -2.22
CA GLY A 38 -0.73 -2.58 -1.82
C GLY A 38 -0.82 -2.74 -0.31
N CYS A 39 -1.73 -3.60 0.13
CA CYS A 39 -1.88 -4.00 1.53
C CYS A 39 -1.93 -5.52 1.65
N LEU A 40 -1.56 -6.05 2.82
CA LEU A 40 -1.51 -7.50 3.09
C LEU A 40 -2.66 -7.98 3.99
N GLY A 41 -3.65 -7.13 4.20
CA GLY A 41 -4.82 -7.41 5.02
C GLY A 41 -5.86 -6.31 4.89
N ALA A 42 -7.05 -6.58 5.43
CA ALA A 42 -8.12 -5.59 5.45
C ALA A 42 -7.75 -4.40 6.35
N PRO A 43 -8.07 -3.15 5.96
CA PRO A 43 -7.86 -1.99 6.82
C PRO A 43 -8.68 -2.11 8.10
N ASN A 44 -8.09 -1.70 9.22
CA ASN A 44 -8.82 -1.60 10.48
C ASN A 44 -9.77 -0.37 10.46
N ARG A 45 -10.58 -0.19 11.51
CA ARG A 45 -11.55 0.92 11.59
C ARG A 45 -10.92 2.31 11.56
N GLU A 46 -9.77 2.48 12.21
CA GLU A 46 -9.03 3.74 12.22
C GLU A 46 -8.52 4.06 10.81
N THR A 47 -7.89 3.09 10.15
CA THR A 47 -7.37 3.27 8.80
C THR A 47 -8.48 3.52 7.79
N ALA A 48 -9.59 2.78 7.87
CA ALA A 48 -10.75 3.01 7.02
C ALA A 48 -11.35 4.42 7.24
N TYR A 49 -11.39 4.91 8.48
CA TYR A 49 -11.82 6.28 8.78
C TYR A 49 -10.89 7.31 8.14
N VAL A 50 -9.58 7.15 8.28
CA VAL A 50 -8.57 8.05 7.70
C VAL A 50 -8.68 8.09 6.17
N LEU A 51 -8.71 6.92 5.53
CA LEU A 51 -8.84 6.82 4.07
C LEU A 51 -10.12 7.49 3.57
N ASN A 52 -11.25 7.22 4.21
CA ASN A 52 -12.53 7.84 3.87
C ASN A 52 -12.53 9.36 4.11
N HIS A 53 -11.90 9.83 5.20
CA HIS A 53 -11.80 11.25 5.52
C HIS A 53 -11.05 12.03 4.43
N PHE A 54 -9.99 11.45 3.88
CA PHE A 54 -9.20 12.06 2.81
C PHE A 54 -9.63 11.67 1.39
N GLY A 55 -10.67 10.84 1.24
CA GLY A 55 -11.15 10.37 -0.07
C GLY A 55 -10.13 9.54 -0.83
N VAL A 56 -9.31 8.77 -0.12
CA VAL A 56 -8.27 7.90 -0.70
C VAL A 56 -8.78 6.47 -0.77
N ASP A 57 -8.62 5.83 -1.93
CA ASP A 57 -9.00 4.44 -2.11
C ASP A 57 -8.13 3.48 -1.28
N ILE A 58 -8.72 2.39 -0.84
CA ILE A 58 -7.99 1.32 -0.16
C ILE A 58 -7.02 0.67 -1.16
N PRO A 59 -5.72 0.52 -0.81
CA PRO A 59 -4.75 -0.16 -1.67
C PRO A 59 -5.17 -1.58 -2.03
N HIS A 60 -4.64 -2.09 -3.15
CA HIS A 60 -4.93 -3.45 -3.60
C HIS A 60 -4.48 -4.50 -2.56
N LEU A 61 -5.37 -5.42 -2.21
CA LEU A 61 -5.05 -6.54 -1.32
C LEU A 61 -4.19 -7.56 -2.07
N VAL A 62 -2.95 -7.74 -1.62
CA VAL A 62 -2.04 -8.76 -2.12
C VAL A 62 -2.12 -10.00 -1.21
N VAL A 63 -2.65 -11.10 -1.76
CA VAL A 63 -2.95 -12.32 -1.00
C VAL A 63 -1.76 -13.29 -0.90
N ASP A 64 -0.83 -13.25 -1.86
CA ASP A 64 0.27 -14.21 -1.97
C ASP A 64 1.63 -13.52 -1.87
N VAL A 65 2.19 -13.45 -0.66
CA VAL A 65 3.55 -12.92 -0.41
C VAL A 65 4.36 -13.91 0.42
N TYR A 66 5.41 -14.45 -0.19
CA TYR A 66 6.36 -15.36 0.42
C TYR A 66 7.75 -14.71 0.45
N PRO A 67 8.35 -14.51 1.63
CA PRO A 67 9.73 -14.07 1.70
C PRO A 67 10.62 -15.15 1.08
N GLN A 68 11.44 -14.77 0.11
CA GLN A 68 12.54 -15.62 -0.36
C GLN A 68 13.76 -15.24 0.48
N VAL A 69 14.26 -16.22 1.24
CA VAL A 69 15.49 -16.13 2.03
C VAL A 69 16.60 -16.95 1.40
#